data_AF-A0A9D8MUS3-F1
#
_entry.id   AF-A0A9D8MUS3-F1
#
_cell.length_a   1.000
_cell.length_b   1.000
_cell.length_c   1.000
_cell.angle_alpha   90.00
_cell.angle_beta   90.00
_cell.angle_gamma   90.00
#
_symmetry.space_group_name_H-M   'P 1'
#
loop_
_entity.id
_entity.type
_entity.pdbx_description
1 polymer ?
#
loop_
_entity_poly.entity_id
_entity_poly.type
_entity_poly.pdbx_seq_one_letter_code
_entity_poly.pdbx_strand_id
1 'polypeptide(L)'
;DIFEEEIRKQVALATDEADVILFLVDIQNGITDLDEDVASILRRTKKPVLLVCNKMDNNETYLAAEFYSLGLGEPQCISAATGSGTGDLLDLVVSKFPKESDALPDEDIPRFAVVGRPNAGKSSLVNAFIGEERNIVTDIAGTTRDSIYTRYDKFGFDFYLVDTAGIRRKNKVSEDLEFYSVMRSIRSIENSDVCILMIDATRGIESQDLNIFQLIQKNQKSLVVVVNKWDLVPDKDTKVMKTMEDAIRERMAPFTDFPIIFGSALTKQRIFKVLETAKDVFLNRRRKVSTHKLNEEMLPLIEAYPPPSMKGKYIKIKYCMQIPDTRVPSFVFYANLPQYVKEPYKRFLENKIRERWDFTGCPINIFIRQK
;
A
#
# COMPACT_ATOMS: atom_id res chain seq x y z
N ASP A 1 30.73 -20.58 0.36
CA ASP A 1 30.84 -19.16 0.01
C ASP A 1 29.77 -18.35 0.75
N ILE A 2 30.13 -17.24 1.40
CA ILE A 2 29.17 -16.41 2.16
C ILE A 2 28.12 -15.78 1.22
N PHE A 3 28.53 -15.43 0.00
CA PHE A 3 27.65 -14.83 -1.02
C PHE A 3 26.60 -15.81 -1.55
N GLU A 4 26.99 -17.04 -1.86
CA GLU A 4 26.05 -18.08 -2.34
C GLU A 4 25.01 -18.44 -1.29
N GLU A 5 25.40 -18.53 -0.02
CA GLU A 5 24.48 -18.83 1.07
C GLU A 5 23.42 -17.73 1.22
N GLU A 6 23.82 -16.47 1.05
CA GLU A 6 22.91 -15.32 1.14
C GLU A 6 21.96 -15.25 -0.07
N ILE A 7 22.44 -15.54 -1.28
CA ILE A 7 21.60 -15.65 -2.49
C ILE A 7 20.57 -16.77 -2.32
N ARG A 8 20.98 -17.95 -1.83
CA ARG A 8 20.07 -19.08 -1.60
C ARG A 8 18.98 -18.73 -0.58
N LYS A 9 19.31 -18.02 0.49
CA LYS A 9 18.32 -17.52 1.48
C LYS A 9 17.33 -16.57 0.83
N GLN A 10 17.79 -15.61 0.03
CA GLN A 10 16.93 -14.67 -0.68
C GLN A 10 16.01 -15.37 -1.68
N VAL A 11 16.52 -16.28 -2.49
CA VAL A 11 15.71 -17.05 -3.46
C VAL A 11 14.65 -17.89 -2.77
N ALA A 12 14.99 -18.59 -1.68
CA ALA A 12 14.03 -19.39 -0.92
C ALA A 12 12.89 -18.53 -0.33
N LEU A 13 13.22 -17.37 0.22
CA LEU A 13 12.24 -16.43 0.78
C LEU A 13 11.35 -15.81 -0.30
N ALA A 14 11.95 -15.36 -1.42
CA ALA A 14 11.20 -14.80 -2.55
C ALA A 14 10.24 -15.86 -3.14
N THR A 15 10.69 -17.11 -3.21
CA THR A 15 9.88 -18.25 -3.64
C THR A 15 8.69 -18.48 -2.70
N ASP A 16 8.83 -18.32 -1.39
CA ASP A 16 7.73 -18.49 -0.41
C ASP A 16 6.68 -17.36 -0.51
N GLU A 17 7.08 -16.14 -0.89
CA GLU A 17 6.16 -15.00 -0.97
C GLU A 17 5.46 -14.82 -2.33
N ALA A 18 6.10 -15.23 -3.44
CA ALA A 18 5.60 -14.99 -4.80
C ALA A 18 4.44 -15.92 -5.21
N ASP A 19 3.49 -15.44 -6.01
CA ASP A 19 2.46 -16.30 -6.64
C ASP A 19 2.95 -16.93 -7.94
N VAL A 20 3.73 -16.17 -8.71
CA VAL A 20 4.41 -16.58 -9.95
C VAL A 20 5.85 -16.10 -9.87
N ILE A 21 6.80 -16.95 -10.28
CA ILE A 21 8.23 -16.64 -10.21
C ILE A 21 8.76 -16.47 -11.63
N LEU A 22 9.35 -15.30 -11.91
CA LEU A 22 10.11 -15.07 -13.12
C LEU A 22 11.59 -15.31 -12.83
N PHE A 23 12.17 -16.35 -13.43
CA PHE A 23 13.60 -16.60 -13.34
C PHE A 23 14.30 -16.05 -14.58
N LEU A 24 14.95 -14.90 -14.39
CA LEU A 24 15.57 -14.14 -15.48
C LEU A 24 17.03 -14.55 -15.66
N VAL A 25 17.39 -14.98 -16.86
CA VAL A 25 18.75 -15.35 -17.26
C VAL A 25 19.21 -14.48 -18.43
N ASP A 26 20.52 -14.37 -18.63
CA ASP A 26 21.12 -13.57 -19.69
C ASP A 26 21.50 -14.47 -20.88
N ILE A 27 20.84 -14.30 -22.02
CA ILE A 27 21.07 -15.15 -23.19
C ILE A 27 22.48 -14.99 -23.77
N GLN A 28 23.14 -13.84 -23.55
CA GLN A 28 24.46 -13.55 -24.12
C GLN A 28 25.59 -14.22 -23.33
N ASN A 29 25.39 -14.44 -22.03
CA ASN A 29 26.39 -15.03 -21.14
C ASN A 29 26.21 -16.54 -20.97
N GLY A 30 25.09 -17.09 -21.44
CA GLY A 30 24.73 -18.48 -21.26
C GLY A 30 24.44 -18.85 -19.82
N ILE A 31 24.43 -20.16 -19.53
CA ILE A 31 24.17 -20.68 -18.18
C ILE A 31 25.40 -20.55 -17.29
N THR A 32 25.23 -19.97 -16.11
CA THR A 32 26.27 -19.89 -15.08
C THR A 32 26.03 -20.88 -13.94
N ASP A 33 27.06 -21.17 -13.14
CA ASP A 33 26.95 -22.02 -11.94
C ASP A 33 25.89 -21.50 -10.95
N LEU A 34 25.77 -20.16 -10.84
CA LEU A 34 24.75 -19.51 -10.04
C LEU A 34 23.33 -19.77 -10.58
N ASP A 35 23.16 -19.79 -11.90
CA ASP A 35 21.86 -20.08 -12.52
C ASP A 35 21.43 -21.53 -12.27
N GLU A 36 22.38 -22.48 -12.33
CA GLU A 36 22.11 -23.88 -12.01
C GLU A 36 21.70 -24.06 -10.54
N ASP A 37 22.38 -23.36 -9.64
CA ASP A 37 22.11 -23.34 -8.21
C ASP A 37 20.71 -22.80 -7.91
N VAL A 38 20.35 -21.65 -8.50
CA VAL A 38 19.02 -21.05 -8.36
C VAL A 38 17.95 -21.94 -8.99
N ALA A 39 18.20 -22.48 -10.18
CA ALA A 39 17.28 -23.41 -10.83
C ALA A 39 17.05 -24.67 -9.97
N SER A 40 18.06 -25.15 -9.25
CA SER A 40 17.93 -26.29 -8.34
C SER A 40 16.95 -26.02 -7.20
N ILE A 41 16.91 -24.80 -6.69
CA ILE A 41 15.97 -24.35 -5.65
C ILE A 41 14.57 -24.22 -6.25
N LEU A 42 14.46 -23.55 -7.41
CA LEU A 42 13.19 -23.30 -8.08
C LEU A 42 12.51 -24.59 -8.55
N ARG A 43 13.26 -25.61 -8.99
CA ARG A 43 12.70 -26.93 -9.33
C ARG A 43 11.97 -27.62 -8.18
N ARG A 44 12.28 -27.27 -6.93
CA ARG A 44 11.64 -27.83 -5.72
C ARG A 44 10.35 -27.11 -5.35
N THR A 45 10.07 -25.94 -5.94
CA THR A 45 8.85 -25.21 -5.64
C THR A 45 7.63 -25.83 -6.33
N LYS A 46 6.47 -25.71 -5.68
CA LYS A 46 5.18 -26.07 -6.29
C LYS A 46 4.54 -24.92 -7.05
N LYS A 47 5.14 -23.73 -6.98
CA LYS A 47 4.63 -22.51 -7.58
C LYS A 47 5.03 -22.43 -9.07
N PRO A 48 4.24 -21.77 -9.91
CA PRO A 48 4.57 -21.60 -11.32
C PRO A 48 5.85 -20.77 -11.46
N VAL A 49 6.85 -21.35 -12.11
CA VAL A 49 8.10 -20.69 -12.51
C VAL A 49 8.09 -20.49 -14.01
N LEU A 50 8.43 -19.30 -14.47
CA LEU A 50 8.65 -18.97 -15.87
C LEU A 50 10.13 -18.64 -16.04
N LEU A 51 10.81 -19.42 -16.88
CA LEU A 51 12.19 -19.15 -17.28
C LEU A 51 12.18 -18.06 -18.35
N VAL A 52 12.92 -16.98 -18.14
CA VAL A 52 12.91 -15.80 -19.00
C VAL A 52 14.35 -15.50 -19.45
N CYS A 53 14.63 -15.67 -20.75
CA CYS A 53 15.93 -15.33 -21.35
C CYS A 53 15.90 -13.89 -21.83
N ASN A 54 16.62 -13.00 -21.17
CA ASN A 54 16.70 -11.58 -21.51
C ASN A 54 17.86 -11.27 -22.45
N LYS A 55 17.84 -10.05 -23.02
CA LYS A 55 18.83 -9.53 -23.99
C LYS A 55 18.84 -10.27 -25.33
N MET A 56 17.69 -10.81 -25.72
CA MET A 56 17.53 -11.39 -27.04
C MET A 56 17.55 -10.28 -28.10
N ASP A 57 18.62 -10.21 -28.87
CA ASP A 57 18.68 -9.39 -30.07
C ASP A 57 18.15 -10.19 -31.28
N ASN A 58 17.91 -9.50 -32.41
CA ASN A 58 17.28 -10.13 -33.57
C ASN A 58 18.10 -11.34 -34.07
N ASN A 59 17.41 -12.47 -34.33
CA ASN A 59 17.92 -13.75 -34.85
C ASN A 59 18.63 -14.73 -33.88
N GLU A 60 18.57 -14.52 -32.56
CA GLU A 60 19.30 -15.36 -31.58
C GLU A 60 18.44 -16.42 -30.85
N THR A 61 17.25 -16.76 -31.37
CA THR A 61 16.34 -17.71 -30.69
C THR A 61 16.94 -19.09 -30.44
N TYR A 62 17.91 -19.51 -31.25
CA TYR A 62 18.60 -20.78 -31.09
C TYR A 62 19.46 -20.84 -29.83
N LEU A 63 19.95 -19.69 -29.32
CA LEU A 63 20.72 -19.63 -28.07
C LEU A 63 19.85 -19.96 -26.85
N ALA A 64 18.54 -19.75 -26.93
CA ALA A 64 17.62 -20.12 -25.85
C ALA A 64 17.54 -21.63 -25.62
N ALA A 65 17.97 -22.45 -26.60
CA ALA A 65 17.89 -23.91 -26.53
C ALA A 65 18.70 -24.50 -25.36
N GLU A 66 19.82 -23.90 -24.98
CA GLU A 66 20.64 -24.42 -23.88
C GLU A 66 19.93 -24.31 -22.53
N PHE A 67 19.09 -23.28 -22.34
CA PHE A 67 18.40 -22.98 -21.09
C PHE A 67 17.29 -23.99 -20.74
N TYR A 68 16.88 -24.83 -21.69
CA TYR A 68 16.03 -26.00 -21.38
C TYR A 68 16.69 -26.94 -20.37
N SER A 69 18.03 -27.00 -20.33
CA SER A 69 18.78 -27.83 -19.37
C SER A 69 18.53 -27.45 -17.90
N LEU A 70 18.09 -26.22 -17.64
CA LEU A 70 17.69 -25.78 -16.31
C LEU A 70 16.41 -26.47 -15.80
N GLY A 71 15.65 -27.14 -16.67
CA GLY A 71 14.50 -27.95 -16.27
C GLY A 71 13.35 -27.16 -15.66
N LEU A 72 13.19 -25.89 -16.06
CA LEU A 72 12.14 -24.96 -15.58
C LEU A 72 11.03 -24.71 -16.60
N GLY A 73 10.96 -25.51 -17.66
CA GLY A 73 9.97 -25.40 -18.74
C GLY A 73 10.51 -24.66 -19.97
N GLU A 74 9.58 -24.17 -20.79
CA GLU A 74 9.90 -23.47 -22.05
C GLU A 74 10.48 -22.07 -21.78
N PRO A 75 11.71 -21.77 -22.23
CA PRO A 75 12.32 -20.45 -22.06
C PRO A 75 11.56 -19.37 -22.85
N GLN A 76 11.15 -18.31 -22.15
CA GLN A 76 10.49 -17.15 -22.73
C GLN A 76 11.54 -16.10 -23.07
N CYS A 77 11.76 -15.83 -24.36
CA CYS A 77 12.78 -14.89 -24.79
C CYS A 77 12.25 -13.45 -24.86
N ILE A 78 12.98 -12.51 -24.26
CA ILE A 78 12.62 -11.09 -24.25
C ILE A 78 13.84 -10.20 -24.53
N SER A 79 13.56 -8.97 -24.93
CA SER A 79 14.53 -7.88 -24.98
C SER A 79 14.01 -6.71 -24.17
N ALA A 80 14.41 -6.61 -22.90
CA ALA A 80 13.95 -5.52 -22.02
C ALA A 80 14.34 -4.12 -22.54
N ALA A 81 15.45 -4.01 -23.29
CA ALA A 81 15.91 -2.74 -23.87
C ALA A 81 15.01 -2.23 -25.00
N THR A 82 14.44 -3.12 -25.81
CA THR A 82 13.57 -2.76 -26.95
C THR A 82 12.09 -2.97 -26.65
N GLY A 83 11.76 -3.70 -25.59
CA GLY A 83 10.41 -4.12 -25.21
C GLY A 83 9.92 -5.39 -25.93
N SER A 84 10.72 -5.99 -26.81
CA SER A 84 10.32 -7.20 -27.58
C SER A 84 10.04 -8.39 -26.65
N GLY A 85 8.99 -9.17 -26.96
CA GLY A 85 8.55 -10.36 -26.22
C GLY A 85 7.94 -10.09 -24.84
N THR A 86 8.00 -8.85 -24.33
CA THR A 86 7.49 -8.52 -22.98
C THR A 86 5.96 -8.59 -22.88
N GLY A 87 5.23 -8.31 -23.97
CA GLY A 87 3.77 -8.45 -24.02
C GLY A 87 3.33 -9.91 -23.85
N ASP A 88 3.88 -10.81 -24.68
CA ASP A 88 3.57 -12.24 -24.61
C ASP A 88 3.96 -12.85 -23.26
N LEU A 89 5.11 -12.42 -22.70
CA LEU A 89 5.51 -12.80 -21.35
C LEU A 89 4.48 -12.37 -20.29
N LEU A 90 3.96 -11.15 -20.38
CA LEU A 90 2.95 -10.65 -19.45
C LEU A 90 1.64 -11.44 -19.58
N ASP A 91 1.19 -11.75 -20.79
CA ASP A 91 0.01 -12.59 -21.01
C ASP A 91 0.19 -13.99 -20.39
N LEU A 92 1.38 -14.58 -20.54
CA LEU A 92 1.72 -15.84 -19.91
C LEU A 92 1.71 -15.73 -18.38
N VAL A 93 2.30 -14.68 -17.80
CA VAL A 93 2.26 -14.44 -16.34
C VAL A 93 0.82 -14.36 -15.84
N VAL A 94 -0.04 -13.58 -16.52
CA VAL A 94 -1.45 -13.42 -16.15
C VAL A 94 -2.19 -14.76 -16.19
N SER A 95 -1.91 -15.60 -17.20
CA SER A 95 -2.52 -16.94 -17.31
C SER A 95 -2.17 -17.89 -16.16
N LYS A 96 -1.04 -17.65 -15.48
CA LYS A 96 -0.55 -18.48 -14.37
C LYS A 96 -1.06 -18.03 -13.00
N PHE A 97 -1.63 -16.82 -12.90
CA PHE A 97 -2.27 -16.43 -11.66
C PHE A 97 -3.44 -17.36 -11.35
N PRO A 98 -3.63 -17.75 -10.08
CA PRO A 98 -4.80 -18.50 -9.70
C PRO A 98 -6.05 -17.72 -10.12
N LYS A 99 -6.96 -18.36 -10.85
CA LYS A 99 -8.30 -17.80 -11.10
C LYS A 99 -8.90 -17.46 -9.73
N GLU A 100 -9.29 -16.20 -9.54
CA GLU A 100 -9.80 -15.67 -8.27
C GLU A 100 -10.77 -16.67 -7.64
N SER A 101 -10.44 -17.18 -6.45
CA SER A 101 -11.46 -17.72 -5.58
C SER A 101 -12.09 -16.52 -4.88
N ASP A 102 -13.23 -16.09 -5.42
CA ASP A 102 -14.09 -15.04 -4.90
C ASP A 102 -14.47 -15.30 -3.45
N ALA A 103 -13.76 -14.64 -2.54
CA ALA A 103 -14.31 -14.08 -1.32
C ALA A 103 -13.28 -13.07 -0.79
N LEU A 104 -13.38 -11.82 -1.25
CA LEU A 104 -12.91 -10.73 -0.42
C LEU A 104 -13.59 -10.93 0.96
N PRO A 105 -12.85 -10.87 2.07
CA PRO A 105 -13.47 -10.81 3.37
C PRO A 105 -14.51 -9.68 3.36
N ASP A 106 -15.66 -9.94 3.99
CA ASP A 106 -16.84 -9.06 4.11
C ASP A 106 -16.48 -7.57 3.91
N GLU A 107 -16.90 -6.96 2.79
CA GLU A 107 -16.44 -5.61 2.37
C GLU A 107 -16.73 -4.53 3.41
N ASP A 108 -17.62 -4.82 4.37
CA ASP A 108 -17.98 -3.95 5.46
C ASP A 108 -16.98 -3.93 6.62
N ILE A 109 -16.09 -4.92 6.71
CA ILE A 109 -15.12 -5.04 7.81
C ILE A 109 -13.82 -4.31 7.45
N PRO A 110 -13.39 -3.31 8.25
CA PRO A 110 -12.16 -2.56 8.02
C PRO A 110 -10.91 -3.44 7.97
N ARG A 111 -10.00 -3.17 7.04
CA ARG A 111 -8.66 -3.79 7.01
C ARG A 111 -7.59 -2.78 7.41
N PHE A 112 -6.87 -3.06 8.49
CA PHE A 112 -5.82 -2.20 9.03
C PHE A 112 -4.44 -2.81 8.82
N ALA A 113 -3.49 -2.02 8.33
CA ALA A 113 -2.08 -2.38 8.25
C ALA A 113 -1.24 -1.53 9.19
N VAL A 114 -0.35 -2.14 9.98
CA VAL A 114 0.62 -1.41 10.81
C VAL A 114 1.96 -1.37 10.08
N VAL A 115 2.33 -0.18 9.60
CA VAL A 115 3.50 0.02 8.74
C VAL A 115 4.46 1.04 9.34
N GLY A 116 5.69 1.08 8.84
CA GLY A 116 6.74 1.96 9.37
C GLY A 116 8.11 1.31 9.26
N ARG A 117 9.15 2.09 9.50
CA ARG A 117 10.55 1.65 9.49
C ARG A 117 10.82 0.51 10.48
N PRO A 118 11.83 -0.35 10.24
CA PRO A 118 12.33 -1.30 11.22
C PRO A 118 12.47 -0.68 12.63
N ASN A 119 12.12 -1.45 13.66
CA ASN A 119 12.21 -1.03 15.07
C ASN A 119 11.37 0.18 15.52
N ALA A 120 10.46 0.70 14.67
CA ALA A 120 9.48 1.73 15.05
C ALA A 120 8.43 1.24 16.08
N GLY A 121 8.42 -0.06 16.41
CA GLY A 121 7.52 -0.67 17.41
C GLY A 121 6.23 -1.25 16.85
N LYS A 122 6.18 -1.54 15.54
CA LYS A 122 5.04 -2.19 14.85
C LYS A 122 4.57 -3.48 15.55
N SER A 123 5.50 -4.40 15.82
CA SER A 123 5.19 -5.68 16.47
C SER A 123 4.74 -5.49 17.91
N SER A 124 5.31 -4.53 18.64
CA SER A 124 4.84 -4.18 19.98
C SER A 124 3.40 -3.67 19.96
N LEU A 125 3.03 -2.83 18.98
CA LEU A 125 1.67 -2.32 18.86
C LEU A 125 0.68 -3.44 18.51
N VAL A 126 1.01 -4.28 17.54
CA VAL A 126 0.17 -5.43 17.18
C VAL A 126 0.03 -6.40 18.34
N ASN A 127 1.11 -6.69 19.07
CA ASN A 127 1.04 -7.53 20.27
C ASN A 127 0.23 -6.86 21.39
N ALA A 128 0.28 -5.53 21.51
CA ALA A 128 -0.56 -4.80 22.47
C ALA A 128 -2.05 -4.90 22.10
N PHE A 129 -2.38 -4.91 20.80
CA PHE A 129 -3.75 -5.18 20.34
C PHE A 129 -4.19 -6.62 20.67
N ILE A 130 -3.30 -7.60 20.49
CA ILE A 130 -3.57 -9.04 20.70
C ILE A 130 -3.55 -9.46 22.18
N GLY A 131 -2.68 -8.87 22.99
CA GLY A 131 -2.31 -9.30 24.34
C GLY A 131 -3.22 -8.77 25.46
N GLU A 132 -4.45 -8.37 25.13
CA GLU A 132 -5.52 -8.20 26.10
C GLU A 132 -6.58 -9.23 25.78
N GLU A 133 -7.18 -9.79 26.82
CA GLU A 133 -8.02 -10.99 26.86
C GLU A 133 -8.68 -11.37 25.53
N ARG A 134 -8.26 -12.54 25.03
CA ARG A 134 -8.56 -13.09 23.70
C ARG A 134 -10.06 -13.29 23.51
N ASN A 135 -10.60 -12.71 22.42
CA ASN A 135 -11.64 -13.34 21.60
C ASN A 135 -11.11 -13.36 20.15
N ILE A 136 -10.10 -14.19 19.89
CA ILE A 136 -9.66 -14.47 18.52
C ILE A 136 -10.73 -15.36 17.91
N VAL A 137 -11.53 -14.83 16.99
CA VAL A 137 -12.38 -15.66 16.12
C VAL A 137 -11.48 -16.13 14.97
N THR A 138 -10.96 -17.36 15.06
CA THR A 138 -10.20 -17.95 13.95
C THR A 138 -10.99 -19.00 13.17
N ASP A 139 -10.68 -19.00 11.87
CA ASP A 139 -11.00 -19.91 10.78
C ASP A 139 -12.47 -19.90 10.28
N ILE A 140 -12.78 -18.91 9.44
CA ILE A 140 -13.87 -19.04 8.47
C ILE A 140 -13.40 -20.03 7.40
N ALA A 141 -14.03 -21.20 7.35
CA ALA A 141 -13.77 -22.20 6.30
C ALA A 141 -14.01 -21.59 4.91
N GLY A 142 -12.95 -21.49 4.10
CA GLY A 142 -12.99 -20.90 2.75
C GLY A 142 -11.83 -19.95 2.42
N THR A 143 -11.07 -19.46 3.42
CA THR A 143 -9.96 -18.52 3.20
C THR A 143 -8.62 -19.20 2.86
N THR A 144 -8.64 -20.35 2.20
CA THR A 144 -7.48 -21.26 2.03
C THR A 144 -6.39 -20.78 1.05
N ARG A 145 -6.12 -19.47 0.94
CA ARG A 145 -4.97 -18.98 0.17
C ARG A 145 -4.19 -17.81 0.73
N ASP A 146 -4.72 -17.00 1.65
CA ASP A 146 -3.98 -15.85 2.18
C ASP A 146 -3.94 -15.81 3.71
N SER A 147 -2.83 -16.26 4.29
CA SER A 147 -2.44 -16.11 5.69
C SER A 147 -2.18 -14.64 6.12
N ILE A 148 -2.65 -13.69 5.33
CA ILE A 148 -2.36 -12.26 5.46
C ILE A 148 -3.32 -11.63 6.46
N TYR A 149 -4.60 -12.01 6.43
CA TYR A 149 -5.63 -11.38 7.25
C TYR A 149 -5.85 -12.15 8.55
N THR A 150 -5.79 -11.46 9.69
CA THR A 150 -6.35 -11.99 10.95
C THR A 150 -7.52 -11.11 11.38
N ARG A 151 -8.70 -11.70 11.52
CA ARG A 151 -9.89 -11.03 12.06
C ARG A 151 -9.78 -10.90 13.58
N TYR A 152 -10.15 -9.74 14.08
CA TYR A 152 -10.25 -9.47 15.51
C TYR A 152 -11.60 -8.80 15.77
N ASP A 153 -12.31 -9.30 16.79
CA ASP A 153 -13.45 -8.61 17.37
C ASP A 153 -13.04 -8.13 18.77
N LYS A 154 -12.83 -6.83 18.91
CA LYS A 154 -12.37 -6.23 20.17
C LYS A 154 -12.94 -4.84 20.36
N PHE A 155 -13.35 -4.54 21.60
CA PHE A 155 -13.98 -3.26 21.97
C PHE A 155 -15.27 -2.96 21.17
N GLY A 156 -15.97 -4.00 20.74
CA GLY A 156 -17.13 -3.86 19.85
C GLY A 156 -16.76 -3.44 18.43
N PHE A 157 -15.50 -3.67 18.02
CA PHE A 157 -14.99 -3.40 16.69
C PHE A 157 -14.47 -4.68 16.06
N ASP A 158 -15.10 -5.03 14.94
CA ASP A 158 -14.68 -6.11 14.07
C ASP A 158 -13.79 -5.53 12.96
N PHE A 159 -12.57 -6.06 12.83
CA PHE A 159 -11.61 -5.60 11.83
C PHE A 159 -10.60 -6.70 11.48
N TYR A 160 -9.97 -6.57 10.32
CA TYR A 160 -8.85 -7.39 9.91
C TYR A 160 -7.53 -6.66 10.13
N LEU A 161 -6.54 -7.31 10.77
CA LEU A 161 -5.15 -6.89 10.66
C LEU A 161 -4.50 -7.59 9.45
N VAL A 162 -3.92 -6.78 8.57
CA VAL A 162 -3.19 -7.23 7.39
C VAL A 162 -1.74 -7.55 7.79
N ASP A 163 -1.24 -8.68 7.27
CA ASP A 163 0.12 -9.20 7.40
C ASP A 163 0.58 -9.49 8.85
N THR A 164 -0.24 -10.23 9.58
CA THR A 164 0.11 -10.70 10.94
C THR A 164 1.06 -11.91 10.95
N ALA A 165 1.23 -12.61 9.83
CA ALA A 165 2.09 -13.81 9.73
C ALA A 165 3.57 -13.49 10.00
N GLY A 166 4.05 -12.34 9.50
CA GLY A 166 5.40 -11.83 9.80
C GLY A 166 5.60 -11.39 11.26
N ILE A 167 4.53 -11.17 12.02
CA ILE A 167 4.59 -10.80 13.45
C ILE A 167 4.51 -12.06 14.33
N ARG A 168 3.70 -13.06 13.94
CA ARG A 168 3.60 -14.35 14.65
C ARG A 168 4.86 -15.22 14.53
N ARG A 169 5.60 -15.16 13.41
CA ARG A 169 6.84 -15.93 13.18
C ARG A 169 8.08 -15.39 13.91
N LYS A 170 8.02 -14.19 14.54
CA LYS A 170 9.17 -13.54 15.21
C LYS A 170 9.73 -14.25 16.43
N ASN A 171 9.10 -15.31 16.93
CA ASN A 171 9.63 -16.06 18.06
C ASN A 171 10.79 -17.02 17.69
N LYS A 172 11.21 -17.12 16.41
CA LYS A 172 12.26 -18.08 16.01
C LYS A 172 13.33 -17.62 15.01
N VAL A 173 13.26 -16.41 14.44
CA VAL A 173 14.25 -16.00 13.41
C VAL A 173 14.61 -14.52 13.57
N SER A 174 15.91 -14.24 13.75
CA SER A 174 16.49 -12.91 13.56
C SER A 174 16.51 -12.62 12.06
N GLU A 175 15.46 -11.97 11.53
CA GLU A 175 15.47 -11.53 10.13
C GLU A 175 16.40 -10.31 9.99
N ASP A 176 17.66 -10.56 9.65
CA ASP A 176 18.61 -9.59 9.10
C ASP A 176 18.35 -9.39 7.60
N LEU A 177 17.17 -8.87 7.22
CA LEU A 177 16.94 -8.44 5.84
C LEU A 177 15.92 -7.28 5.80
N GLU A 178 16.43 -6.05 5.76
CA GLU A 178 15.63 -4.83 5.60
C GLU A 178 14.77 -4.86 4.32
N PHE A 179 15.26 -5.55 3.27
CA PHE A 179 14.59 -5.67 1.97
C PHE A 179 13.20 -6.33 2.06
N TYR A 180 13.07 -7.45 2.77
CA TYR A 180 11.77 -8.14 2.91
C TYR A 180 10.81 -7.39 3.84
N SER A 181 11.33 -6.64 4.83
CA SER A 181 10.47 -5.76 5.64
C SER A 181 9.80 -4.68 4.77
N VAL A 182 10.43 -4.27 3.66
CA VAL A 182 9.84 -3.31 2.71
C VAL A 182 8.80 -4.00 1.83
N MET A 183 9.10 -5.15 1.24
CA MET A 183 8.16 -5.91 0.39
C MET A 183 6.86 -6.28 1.14
N ARG A 184 6.99 -6.77 2.38
CA ARG A 184 5.85 -7.05 3.26
C ARG A 184 5.04 -5.81 3.59
N SER A 185 5.70 -4.67 3.82
CA SER A 185 5.03 -3.39 4.03
C SER A 185 4.23 -2.96 2.80
N ILE A 186 4.76 -3.17 1.58
CA ILE A 186 4.05 -2.87 0.32
C ILE A 186 2.78 -3.73 0.22
N ARG A 187 2.91 -5.05 0.35
CA ARG A 187 1.75 -5.98 0.31
C ARG A 187 0.70 -5.63 1.37
N SER A 188 1.14 -5.25 2.57
CA SER A 188 0.27 -4.81 3.67
C SER A 188 -0.50 -3.54 3.31
N ILE A 189 0.17 -2.55 2.72
CA ILE A 189 -0.45 -1.29 2.27
C ILE A 189 -1.51 -1.59 1.22
N GLU A 190 -1.14 -2.33 0.17
CA GLU A 190 -2.02 -2.68 -0.96
C GLU A 190 -3.31 -3.38 -0.53
N ASN A 191 -3.22 -4.24 0.48
CA ASN A 191 -4.34 -5.05 0.98
C ASN A 191 -5.10 -4.42 2.16
N SER A 192 -4.75 -3.21 2.59
CA SER A 192 -5.43 -2.48 3.68
C SER A 192 -6.40 -1.42 3.18
N ASP A 193 -7.30 -0.96 4.04
CA ASP A 193 -8.11 0.26 3.85
C ASP A 193 -7.47 1.44 4.59
N VAL A 194 -6.97 1.19 5.80
CA VAL A 194 -6.30 2.17 6.66
C VAL A 194 -4.90 1.69 7.04
N CYS A 195 -3.90 2.52 6.77
CA CYS A 195 -2.52 2.33 7.19
C CYS A 195 -2.26 3.11 8.47
N ILE A 196 -1.77 2.42 9.49
CA ILE A 196 -1.27 2.98 10.74
C ILE A 196 0.26 3.11 10.60
N LEU A 197 0.72 4.31 10.28
CA LEU A 197 2.14 4.62 10.09
C LEU A 197 2.82 4.92 11.42
N MET A 198 3.69 4.02 11.84
CA MET A 198 4.49 4.12 13.07
C MET A 198 5.76 4.94 12.84
N ILE A 199 5.90 6.04 13.58
CA ILE A 199 7.10 6.89 13.62
C ILE A 199 7.72 6.76 15.02
N ASP A 200 9.05 6.62 15.09
CA ASP A 200 9.78 6.59 16.35
C ASP A 200 10.04 8.02 16.86
N ALA A 201 9.47 8.37 18.01
CA ALA A 201 9.64 9.69 18.63
C ALA A 201 11.11 10.04 18.92
N THR A 202 11.95 9.04 19.21
CA THR A 202 13.35 9.26 19.60
C THR A 202 14.25 9.55 18.41
N ARG A 203 13.84 9.16 17.20
CA ARG A 203 14.60 9.33 15.96
C ARG A 203 13.99 10.38 15.02
N GLY A 204 12.74 10.76 15.26
CA GLY A 204 11.99 11.64 14.36
C GLY A 204 11.74 10.99 13.00
N ILE A 205 11.45 11.85 12.01
CA ILE A 205 11.07 11.43 10.65
C ILE A 205 12.33 11.24 9.80
N GLU A 206 12.48 10.07 9.19
CA GLU A 206 13.58 9.76 8.27
C GLU A 206 13.06 9.47 6.86
N SER A 207 13.97 9.35 5.88
CA SER A 207 13.65 9.09 4.48
C SER A 207 12.79 7.83 4.27
N GLN A 208 13.02 6.79 5.08
CA GLN A 208 12.23 5.55 4.98
C GLN A 208 10.77 5.76 5.39
N ASP A 209 10.50 6.61 6.38
CA ASP A 209 9.12 6.93 6.79
C ASP A 209 8.39 7.68 5.67
N LEU A 210 9.10 8.58 4.96
CA LEU A 210 8.59 9.28 3.79
C LEU A 210 8.35 8.34 2.61
N ASN A 211 9.23 7.38 2.37
CA ASN A 211 9.03 6.37 1.32
C ASN A 211 7.77 5.53 1.59
N ILE A 212 7.56 5.10 2.84
CA ILE A 212 6.35 4.36 3.23
C ILE A 212 5.11 5.25 3.08
N PHE A 213 5.17 6.50 3.53
CA PHE A 213 4.10 7.47 3.33
C PHE A 213 3.74 7.66 1.85
N GLN A 214 4.73 7.79 0.96
CA GLN A 214 4.51 7.90 -0.48
C GLN A 214 3.84 6.66 -1.05
N LEU A 215 4.19 5.46 -0.57
CA LEU A 215 3.52 4.21 -0.96
C LEU A 215 2.05 4.18 -0.52
N ILE A 216 1.74 4.65 0.69
CA ILE A 216 0.36 4.79 1.20
C ILE A 216 -0.44 5.73 0.29
N GLN A 217 0.13 6.89 -0.07
CA GLN A 217 -0.51 7.87 -0.94
C GLN A 217 -0.73 7.33 -2.36
N LYS A 218 0.28 6.69 -2.95
CA LYS A 218 0.19 6.07 -4.28
C LYS A 218 -0.91 5.03 -4.36
N ASN A 219 -1.10 4.26 -3.29
CA ASN A 219 -2.15 3.24 -3.17
C ASN A 219 -3.50 3.80 -2.68
N GLN A 220 -3.61 5.11 -2.49
CA GLN A 220 -4.82 5.80 -2.03
C GLN A 220 -5.41 5.19 -0.75
N LYS A 221 -4.53 4.84 0.18
CA LYS A 221 -4.91 4.27 1.49
C LYS A 221 -5.14 5.38 2.48
N SER A 222 -6.09 5.17 3.39
CA SER A 222 -6.30 6.10 4.48
C SER A 222 -5.14 6.00 5.47
N LEU A 223 -4.85 7.07 6.20
CA LEU A 223 -3.65 7.20 7.01
C LEU A 223 -4.01 7.62 8.45
N VAL A 224 -3.42 6.92 9.41
CA VAL A 224 -3.28 7.35 10.80
C VAL A 224 -1.79 7.35 11.12
N VAL A 225 -1.25 8.45 11.61
CA VAL A 225 0.15 8.51 12.05
C VAL A 225 0.21 8.28 13.55
N VAL A 226 1.06 7.35 13.97
CA VAL A 226 1.31 7.05 15.39
C VAL A 226 2.76 7.36 15.70
N VAL A 227 2.98 8.37 16.54
CA VAL A 227 4.29 8.61 17.11
C VAL A 227 4.45 7.74 18.35
N ASN A 228 5.24 6.69 18.18
CA ASN A 228 5.50 5.68 19.18
C ASN A 228 6.77 5.98 19.99
N LYS A 229 6.94 5.27 21.11
CA LYS A 229 8.02 5.49 22.09
C LYS A 229 7.98 6.87 22.74
N TRP A 230 6.79 7.47 22.81
CA TRP A 230 6.60 8.77 23.45
C TRP A 230 6.91 8.73 24.95
N ASP A 231 6.90 7.55 25.57
CA ASP A 231 7.33 7.34 26.95
C ASP A 231 8.80 7.73 27.19
N LEU A 232 9.66 7.56 26.18
CA LEU A 232 11.11 7.83 26.23
C LEU A 232 11.46 9.30 26.00
N VAL A 233 10.52 10.13 25.55
CA VAL A 233 10.76 11.56 25.34
C VAL A 233 10.77 12.26 26.70
N PRO A 234 11.87 12.93 27.09
CA PRO A 234 12.00 13.54 28.41
C PRO A 234 11.07 14.75 28.59
N ASP A 235 10.99 15.62 27.58
CA ASP A 235 10.15 16.82 27.59
C ASP A 235 8.81 16.57 26.87
N LYS A 236 7.75 16.31 27.64
CA LYS A 236 6.39 16.00 27.12
C LYS A 236 5.49 17.23 27.02
N ASP A 237 6.08 18.42 26.97
CA ASP A 237 5.35 19.68 26.91
C ASP A 237 4.50 19.79 25.64
N THR A 238 3.38 20.52 25.75
CA THR A 238 2.48 20.82 24.62
C THR A 238 3.23 21.46 23.44
N LYS A 239 4.28 22.23 23.73
CA LYS A 239 5.12 22.86 22.71
C LYS A 239 5.90 21.82 21.90
N VAL A 240 6.48 20.82 22.55
CA VAL A 240 7.24 19.75 21.89
C VAL A 240 6.33 18.90 21.02
N MET A 241 5.14 18.55 21.52
CA MET A 241 4.12 17.85 20.73
C MET A 241 3.76 18.63 19.46
N LYS A 242 3.47 19.92 19.59
CA LYS A 242 3.09 20.77 18.46
C LYS A 242 4.22 20.91 17.44
N THR A 243 5.46 21.15 17.88
CA THR A 243 6.63 21.25 16.99
C THR A 243 6.83 19.97 16.19
N MET A 244 6.65 18.81 16.81
CA MET A 244 6.79 17.55 16.10
C MET A 244 5.60 17.27 15.15
N GLU A 245 4.39 17.66 15.53
CA GLU A 245 3.22 17.61 14.66
C GLU A 245 3.42 18.46 13.40
N ASP A 246 3.86 19.70 13.57
CA ASP A 246 4.14 20.64 12.48
C ASP A 246 5.22 20.07 11.55
N ALA A 247 6.30 19.50 12.11
CA ALA A 247 7.36 18.85 11.33
C ALA A 247 6.87 17.63 10.53
N ILE A 248 5.95 16.83 11.11
CA ILE A 248 5.30 15.71 10.39
C ILE A 248 4.48 16.23 9.22
N ARG A 249 3.63 17.24 9.46
CA ARG A 249 2.77 17.80 8.41
C ARG A 249 3.58 18.48 7.31
N GLU A 250 4.64 19.20 7.65
CA GLU A 250 5.52 19.85 6.69
C GLU A 250 6.18 18.82 5.75
N ARG A 251 6.75 17.74 6.31
CA ARG A 251 7.43 16.72 5.49
C ARG A 251 6.49 15.81 4.71
N MET A 252 5.25 15.65 5.17
CA MET A 252 4.22 14.85 4.50
C MET A 252 3.35 15.67 3.53
N ALA A 253 3.61 16.96 3.38
CA ALA A 253 2.94 17.80 2.40
C ALA A 253 3.06 17.20 0.97
N PRO A 254 2.02 17.33 0.13
CA PRO A 254 0.84 18.18 0.30
C PRO A 254 -0.33 17.53 1.07
N PHE A 255 -0.30 16.22 1.31
CA PHE A 255 -1.38 15.57 2.06
C PHE A 255 -1.11 15.70 3.55
N THR A 256 -1.80 16.62 4.21
CA THR A 256 -1.61 16.91 5.63
C THR A 256 -2.84 16.64 6.48
N ASP A 257 -3.97 16.26 5.89
CA ASP A 257 -5.23 16.01 6.60
C ASP A 257 -5.30 14.56 7.10
N PHE A 258 -4.55 14.28 8.15
CA PHE A 258 -4.56 12.99 8.84
C PHE A 258 -4.36 13.16 10.36
N PRO A 259 -4.90 12.22 11.17
CA PRO A 259 -4.73 12.24 12.61
C PRO A 259 -3.32 11.78 13.01
N ILE A 260 -2.76 12.43 14.04
CA ILE A 260 -1.46 12.10 14.65
C ILE A 260 -1.70 11.75 16.12
N ILE A 261 -1.27 10.55 16.53
CA ILE A 261 -1.44 10.03 17.89
C ILE A 261 -0.08 9.80 18.51
N PHE A 262 0.16 10.46 19.65
CA PHE A 262 1.36 10.26 20.46
C PHE A 262 1.08 9.20 21.50
N GLY A 263 1.85 8.12 21.53
CA GLY A 263 1.62 6.98 22.42
C GLY A 263 2.84 6.09 22.60
N SER A 264 2.62 4.98 23.29
CA SER A 264 3.66 3.98 23.57
C SER A 264 3.06 2.59 23.54
N ALA A 265 3.50 1.80 22.56
CA ALA A 265 3.11 0.40 22.45
C ALA A 265 3.64 -0.45 23.62
N LEU A 266 4.80 -0.08 24.20
CA LEU A 266 5.43 -0.81 25.29
C LEU A 266 4.64 -0.64 26.60
N THR A 267 4.27 0.60 26.93
CA THR A 267 3.50 0.92 28.16
C THR A 267 1.99 0.85 27.94
N LYS A 268 1.55 0.46 26.74
CA LYS A 268 0.14 0.46 26.29
C LYS A 268 -0.54 1.83 26.37
N GLN A 269 0.23 2.92 26.38
CA GLN A 269 -0.31 4.28 26.41
C GLN A 269 -1.01 4.61 25.08
N ARG A 270 -2.31 4.94 25.15
CA ARG A 270 -3.14 5.41 24.03
C ARG A 270 -3.28 4.43 22.85
N ILE A 271 -2.98 3.14 23.05
CA ILE A 271 -3.16 2.12 22.00
C ILE A 271 -4.63 1.98 21.57
N PHE A 272 -5.59 2.14 22.48
CA PHE A 272 -7.02 2.12 22.15
C PHE A 272 -7.42 3.29 21.25
N LYS A 273 -6.83 4.47 21.51
CA LYS A 273 -7.12 5.65 20.69
C LYS A 273 -6.68 5.43 19.24
N VAL A 274 -5.60 4.69 19.03
CA VAL A 274 -5.14 4.31 17.67
C VAL A 274 -6.20 3.49 16.94
N LEU A 275 -6.77 2.47 17.58
CA LEU A 275 -7.81 1.64 16.97
C LEU A 275 -9.11 2.43 16.72
N GLU A 276 -9.55 3.22 17.69
CA GLU A 276 -10.73 4.07 17.56
C GLU A 276 -10.58 5.05 16.39
N THR A 277 -9.44 5.75 16.31
CA THR A 277 -9.17 6.69 15.23
C THR A 277 -9.02 6.01 13.88
N ALA A 278 -8.42 4.82 13.80
CA ALA A 278 -8.35 4.05 12.56
C ALA A 278 -9.75 3.66 12.05
N LYS A 279 -10.67 3.31 12.97
CA LYS A 279 -12.08 3.08 12.64
C LYS A 279 -12.76 4.36 12.16
N ASP A 280 -12.60 5.48 12.86
CA ASP A 280 -13.21 6.76 12.45
C ASP A 280 -12.76 7.17 11.06
N VAL A 281 -11.46 7.01 10.77
CA VAL A 281 -10.89 7.24 9.44
C VAL A 281 -11.49 6.29 8.39
N PHE A 282 -11.71 5.01 8.71
CA PHE A 282 -12.42 4.10 7.81
C PHE A 282 -13.87 4.54 7.55
N LEU A 283 -14.59 4.99 8.57
CA LEU A 283 -15.96 5.50 8.42
C LEU A 283 -16.00 6.78 7.57
N ASN A 284 -15.04 7.68 7.77
CA ASN A 284 -14.88 8.88 6.95
C ASN A 284 -14.63 8.53 5.48
N ARG A 285 -13.85 7.48 5.21
CA ARG A 285 -13.62 6.95 3.84
C ARG A 285 -14.91 6.47 3.17
N ARG A 286 -15.88 5.98 3.94
CA ARG A 286 -17.18 5.49 3.43
C ARG A 286 -18.28 6.55 3.42
N ARG A 287 -17.98 7.77 3.86
CA ARG A 287 -18.97 8.85 3.97
C ARG A 287 -19.59 9.17 2.62
N LYS A 288 -20.92 9.12 2.56
CA LYS A 288 -21.72 9.51 1.38
C LYS A 288 -22.26 10.92 1.58
N VAL A 289 -22.09 11.76 0.56
CA VAL A 289 -22.61 13.11 0.46
C VAL A 289 -23.62 13.12 -0.68
N SER A 290 -24.87 13.44 -0.36
CA SER A 290 -25.92 13.50 -1.38
C SER A 290 -25.57 14.53 -2.46
N THR A 291 -25.83 14.20 -3.72
CA THR A 291 -25.67 15.12 -4.85
C THR A 291 -26.32 16.48 -4.60
N HIS A 292 -27.54 16.53 -4.07
CA HIS A 292 -28.24 17.78 -3.81
C HIS A 292 -27.43 18.70 -2.88
N LYS A 293 -27.08 18.20 -1.68
CA LYS A 293 -26.26 18.93 -0.71
C LYS A 293 -24.89 19.34 -1.26
N LEU A 294 -24.25 18.47 -2.07
CA LEU A 294 -22.97 18.80 -2.68
C LEU A 294 -23.10 19.98 -3.66
N ASN A 295 -24.16 20.02 -4.49
CA ASN A 295 -24.37 21.11 -5.43
C ASN A 295 -24.77 22.41 -4.70
N GLU A 296 -25.64 22.32 -3.70
CA GLU A 296 -26.06 23.46 -2.86
C GLU A 296 -24.87 24.17 -2.22
N GLU A 297 -23.89 23.40 -1.75
CA GLU A 297 -22.71 23.93 -1.07
C GLU A 297 -21.57 24.35 -2.02
N MET A 298 -21.32 23.56 -3.06
CA MET A 298 -20.13 23.76 -3.90
C MET A 298 -20.36 24.70 -5.07
N LEU A 299 -21.56 24.73 -5.68
CA LEU A 299 -21.79 25.58 -6.84
C LEU A 299 -21.69 27.08 -6.52
N PRO A 300 -22.26 27.61 -5.41
CA PRO A 300 -22.11 29.02 -5.07
C PRO A 300 -20.65 29.42 -4.83
N LEU A 301 -19.86 28.53 -4.22
CA LEU A 301 -18.42 28.77 -4.03
C LEU A 301 -17.66 28.83 -5.35
N ILE A 302 -18.00 27.94 -6.29
CA ILE A 302 -17.37 27.90 -7.60
C ILE A 302 -17.77 29.14 -8.42
N GLU A 303 -18.99 29.65 -8.26
CA GLU A 303 -19.40 30.91 -8.88
C GLU A 303 -18.64 32.11 -8.29
N ALA A 304 -18.43 32.14 -6.97
CA ALA A 304 -17.65 33.18 -6.30
C ALA A 304 -16.15 33.12 -6.66
N TYR A 305 -15.61 31.92 -6.83
CA TYR A 305 -14.20 31.65 -7.16
C TYR A 305 -14.11 30.72 -8.38
N PRO A 306 -14.37 31.25 -9.59
CA PRO A 306 -14.41 30.42 -10.80
C PRO A 306 -13.02 29.93 -11.20
N PRO A 307 -12.93 28.80 -11.93
CA PRO A 307 -11.66 28.36 -12.49
C PRO A 307 -11.08 29.44 -13.42
N PRO A 308 -9.75 29.67 -13.40
CA PRO A 308 -9.14 30.72 -14.21
C PRO A 308 -9.38 30.48 -15.71
N SER A 309 -9.70 31.56 -16.44
CA SER A 309 -9.89 31.49 -17.87
C SER A 309 -8.58 31.12 -18.58
N MET A 310 -8.66 30.18 -19.52
CA MET A 310 -7.50 29.74 -20.31
C MET A 310 -7.76 30.00 -21.78
N LYS A 311 -6.80 30.64 -22.46
CA LYS A 311 -6.90 30.99 -23.90
C LYS A 311 -8.20 31.78 -24.24
N GLY A 312 -8.59 32.71 -23.35
CA GLY A 312 -9.81 33.52 -23.49
C GLY A 312 -11.14 32.75 -23.33
N LYS A 313 -11.09 31.47 -22.95
CA LYS A 313 -12.29 30.65 -22.73
C LYS A 313 -12.62 30.56 -21.24
N TYR A 314 -13.88 30.83 -20.91
CA TYR A 314 -14.41 30.70 -19.56
C TYR A 314 -14.81 29.26 -19.26
N ILE A 315 -14.34 28.75 -18.13
CA ILE A 315 -14.67 27.42 -17.63
C ILE A 315 -15.87 27.56 -16.70
N LYS A 316 -16.95 26.83 -16.97
CA LYS A 316 -18.15 26.77 -16.15
C LYS A 316 -18.36 25.35 -15.68
N ILE A 317 -18.38 25.17 -14.36
CA ILE A 317 -18.79 23.92 -13.72
C ILE A 317 -20.29 24.04 -13.43
N LYS A 318 -21.09 23.11 -13.95
CA LYS A 318 -22.57 23.19 -13.89
C LYS A 318 -23.18 22.28 -12.84
N TYR A 319 -22.45 21.25 -12.44
CA TYR A 319 -22.96 20.16 -11.65
C TYR A 319 -21.80 19.38 -11.02
N CYS A 320 -21.98 18.91 -9.80
CA CYS A 320 -21.04 18.01 -9.13
C CYS A 320 -21.79 16.85 -8.47
N MET A 321 -21.11 15.72 -8.29
CA MET A 321 -21.64 14.59 -7.53
C MET A 321 -20.50 13.76 -6.95
N GLN A 322 -20.79 13.03 -5.87
CA GLN A 322 -19.93 11.94 -5.42
C GLN A 322 -20.26 10.70 -6.24
N ILE A 323 -19.23 10.00 -6.72
CA ILE A 323 -19.38 8.71 -7.39
C ILE A 323 -19.74 7.68 -6.31
N PRO A 324 -20.85 6.92 -6.47
CA PRO A 324 -21.25 5.92 -5.50
C PRO A 324 -20.27 4.73 -5.49
N ASP A 325 -20.19 4.07 -4.35
CA ASP A 325 -19.56 2.75 -4.15
C ASP A 325 -18.09 2.65 -4.63
N THR A 326 -17.37 3.77 -4.56
CA THR A 326 -15.93 3.82 -4.78
C THR A 326 -15.16 3.54 -3.50
N ARG A 327 -14.08 2.76 -3.58
CA ARG A 327 -13.18 2.50 -2.43
C ARG A 327 -12.56 3.76 -1.83
N VAL A 328 -12.35 4.81 -2.64
CA VAL A 328 -11.84 6.12 -2.22
C VAL A 328 -12.92 7.15 -2.52
N PRO A 329 -13.32 8.04 -1.60
CA PRO A 329 -14.26 9.12 -1.88
C PRO A 329 -13.88 9.87 -3.16
N SER A 330 -14.72 9.75 -4.17
CA SER A 330 -14.45 10.28 -5.51
C SER A 330 -15.54 11.26 -5.90
N PHE A 331 -15.16 12.49 -6.22
CA PHE A 331 -16.07 13.55 -6.61
C PHE A 331 -15.83 13.91 -8.06
N VAL A 332 -16.90 14.02 -8.84
CA VAL A 332 -16.85 14.47 -10.23
C VAL A 332 -17.52 15.83 -10.35
N PHE A 333 -16.83 16.76 -10.99
CA PHE A 333 -17.30 18.08 -11.34
C PHE A 333 -17.43 18.15 -12.87
N TYR A 334 -18.63 18.46 -13.35
CA TYR A 334 -18.92 18.53 -14.77
C TYR A 334 -18.73 19.95 -15.28
N ALA A 335 -17.72 20.13 -16.14
CA ALA A 335 -17.33 21.39 -16.73
C ALA A 335 -17.54 21.40 -18.25
N ASN A 336 -17.74 22.58 -18.83
CA ASN A 336 -17.74 22.75 -20.28
C ASN A 336 -16.36 22.49 -20.92
N LEU A 337 -15.28 22.76 -20.20
CA LEU A 337 -13.89 22.65 -20.67
C LEU A 337 -12.99 22.02 -19.60
N PRO A 338 -13.18 20.72 -19.28
CA PRO A 338 -12.44 20.05 -18.21
C PRO A 338 -10.93 20.07 -18.38
N GLN A 339 -10.43 20.01 -19.62
CA GLN A 339 -9.02 20.00 -19.97
C GLN A 339 -8.26 21.27 -19.55
N TYR A 340 -8.98 22.36 -19.27
CA TYR A 340 -8.39 23.61 -18.83
C TYR A 340 -8.40 23.81 -17.31
N VAL A 341 -9.04 22.91 -16.54
CA VAL A 341 -8.98 22.94 -15.08
C VAL A 341 -7.66 22.36 -14.60
N LYS A 342 -6.81 23.22 -14.02
CA LYS A 342 -5.48 22.85 -13.52
C LYS A 342 -5.52 22.34 -12.09
N GLU A 343 -4.43 21.69 -11.70
CA GLU A 343 -4.26 21.07 -10.38
C GLU A 343 -4.49 22.02 -9.19
N PRO A 344 -4.05 23.29 -9.20
CA PRO A 344 -4.33 24.21 -8.10
C PRO A 344 -5.83 24.40 -7.83
N TYR A 345 -6.65 24.42 -8.88
CA TYR A 345 -8.10 24.55 -8.73
C TYR A 345 -8.74 23.25 -8.22
N LYS A 346 -8.23 22.08 -8.62
CA LYS A 346 -8.68 20.80 -8.06
C LYS A 346 -8.39 20.71 -6.55
N ARG A 347 -7.20 21.16 -6.11
CA ARG A 347 -6.85 21.25 -4.68
C ARG A 347 -7.76 22.23 -3.94
N PHE A 348 -8.11 23.35 -4.56
CA PHE A 348 -9.12 24.25 -3.99
C PHE A 348 -10.45 23.55 -3.76
N LEU A 349 -10.96 22.80 -4.75
CA LEU A 349 -12.20 22.02 -4.61
C LEU A 349 -12.09 20.96 -3.51
N GLU A 350 -10.97 20.23 -3.46
CA GLU A 350 -10.69 19.24 -2.41
C GLU A 350 -10.73 19.89 -1.02
N ASN A 351 -10.02 21.00 -0.83
CA ASN A 351 -9.98 21.71 0.45
C ASN A 351 -11.39 22.18 0.87
N LYS A 352 -12.19 22.69 -0.07
CA LYS A 352 -13.57 23.12 0.21
C LYS A 352 -14.52 21.96 0.55
N ILE A 353 -14.25 20.76 0.04
CA ILE A 353 -14.94 19.54 0.47
C ILE A 353 -14.52 19.17 1.90
N ARG A 354 -13.21 19.16 2.20
CA ARG A 354 -12.69 18.83 3.55
C ARG A 354 -13.16 19.80 4.63
N GLU A 355 -13.34 21.08 4.30
CA GLU A 355 -13.90 22.09 5.22
C GLU A 355 -15.37 21.80 5.61
N ARG A 356 -16.14 21.12 4.75
CA ARG A 356 -17.59 20.89 4.92
C ARG A 356 -17.94 19.50 5.44
N TRP A 357 -17.14 18.51 5.05
CA TRP A 357 -17.36 17.12 5.39
C TRP A 357 -16.07 16.52 5.91
N ASP A 358 -16.19 15.80 7.03
CA ASP A 358 -15.06 15.14 7.64
C ASP A 358 -14.61 13.94 6.78
N PHE A 359 -13.50 14.15 6.10
CA PHE A 359 -12.72 13.16 5.34
C PHE A 359 -11.30 13.05 5.90
N THR A 360 -11.10 13.43 7.17
CA THR A 360 -9.78 13.38 7.81
C THR A 360 -9.21 11.97 7.77
N GLY A 361 -7.92 11.89 7.45
CA GLY A 361 -7.19 10.64 7.25
C GLY A 361 -7.46 9.96 5.90
N CYS A 362 -8.36 10.48 5.06
CA CYS A 362 -8.73 9.85 3.80
C CYS A 362 -8.24 10.64 2.59
N PRO A 363 -7.67 9.98 1.56
CA PRO A 363 -7.49 10.61 0.26
C PRO A 363 -8.86 10.86 -0.40
N ILE A 364 -8.96 11.92 -1.19
CA ILE A 364 -10.14 12.26 -1.97
C ILE A 364 -9.72 12.38 -3.43
N ASN A 365 -10.50 11.80 -4.34
CA ASN A 365 -10.30 11.97 -5.77
C ASN A 365 -11.19 13.08 -6.32
N ILE A 366 -10.59 14.06 -7.01
CA ILE A 366 -11.31 15.12 -7.73
C ILE A 366 -11.18 14.90 -9.23
N PHE A 367 -12.29 14.55 -9.88
CA PHE A 367 -12.38 14.40 -11.32
C PHE A 367 -13.10 15.59 -11.94
N ILE A 368 -12.54 16.12 -13.02
CA ILE A 368 -13.23 17.12 -13.85
C ILE A 368 -13.57 16.44 -15.17
N ARG A 369 -14.85 16.36 -15.51
CA ARG A 369 -15.33 15.72 -16.74
C ARG A 369 -16.16 16.66 -17.59
N GLN A 370 -16.23 16.37 -18.88
CA GLN A 370 -17.21 16.98 -19.76
C GLN A 370 -18.54 16.26 -19.59
N LYS A 371 -19.63 17.01 -19.55
CA LYS A 371 -20.97 16.43 -19.58
C LYS A 371 -21.39 16.16 -21.01
#